data_AF-A0A7X8LVU9-F1
#
_entry.id   AF-A0A7X8LVU9-F1
#
_cell.length_a   1.000
_cell.length_b   1.000
_cell.length_c   1.000
_cell.angle_alpha   90.00
_cell.angle_beta   90.00
_cell.angle_gamma   90.00
#
_symmetry.space_group_name_H-M   'P 1'
#
loop_
_entity.id
_entity.type
_entity.pdbx_description
1 polymer ?
#
loop_
_entity_poly.entity_id
_entity_poly.type
_entity_poly.pdbx_seq_one_letter_code
_entity_poly.pdbx_strand_id
1 'polypeptide(L)'
;MFEYHKNVTAVHPYQSSWYEWPLNLRPIFYYQGVLLPEKWGASIACLGHPLLFWTGIIAFLILIWSVIRSIFTKKNFIGDNKLVLFPVIAYLSLYLPWAIAPRKITFIYHYFACIPFLILMVGLLFRYLEEKKIISRKFTKVFLIVFLVLFILFYPLLSGLDVPRLHLLLLQWLPRWEW
;
A
#
# COMPACT_ATOMS: atom_id res chain seq x y z
N MET A 1 -25.95 2.49 15.12
CA MET A 1 -24.74 2.37 14.25
C MET A 1 -23.80 3.57 14.38
N PHE A 2 -24.20 4.80 14.05
CA PHE A 2 -23.32 5.98 14.12
C PHE A 2 -22.75 6.26 15.53
N GLU A 3 -23.62 6.34 16.54
CA GLU A 3 -23.20 6.63 17.93
C GLU A 3 -22.22 5.58 18.48
N TYR A 4 -22.39 4.31 18.11
CA TYR A 4 -21.44 3.27 18.49
C TYR A 4 -20.05 3.57 17.91
N HIS A 5 -19.94 3.74 16.59
CA HIS A 5 -18.64 3.96 15.93
C HIS A 5 -17.99 5.30 16.29
N LYS A 6 -18.77 6.33 16.61
CA LYS A 6 -18.27 7.62 17.09
C LYS A 6 -17.60 7.51 18.46
N ASN A 7 -18.10 6.64 19.33
CA ASN A 7 -17.67 6.52 20.72
C ASN A 7 -16.57 5.45 20.94
N VAL A 8 -16.15 4.75 19.89
CA VAL A 8 -15.01 3.83 19.93
C VAL A 8 -13.72 4.65 19.97
N THR A 9 -13.17 4.81 21.18
CA THR A 9 -12.04 5.73 21.47
C THR A 9 -10.92 5.11 22.33
N ALA A 10 -11.06 3.85 22.75
CA ALA A 10 -10.02 3.08 23.42
C ALA A 10 -8.72 2.94 22.58
N VAL A 11 -7.62 3.48 23.09
CA VAL A 11 -6.32 3.47 22.40
C VAL A 11 -5.86 2.03 22.15
N HIS A 12 -5.39 1.75 20.93
CA HIS A 12 -4.84 0.46 20.56
C HIS A 12 -3.36 0.58 20.18
N PRO A 13 -2.45 -0.28 20.68
CA PRO A 13 -1.02 -0.19 20.42
C PRO A 13 -0.65 -0.15 18.92
N TYR A 14 -1.36 -0.93 18.11
CA TYR A 14 -1.14 -1.02 16.65
C TYR A 14 -1.99 -0.06 15.81
N GLN A 15 -2.65 0.93 16.40
CA GLN A 15 -3.42 1.90 15.61
C GLN A 15 -2.48 2.76 14.73
N SER A 16 -2.95 3.07 13.53
CA SER A 16 -2.21 3.83 12.52
C SER A 16 -3.11 4.89 11.90
N SER A 17 -2.59 6.10 11.72
CA SER A 17 -3.34 7.23 11.16
C SER A 17 -3.39 7.17 9.64
N TRP A 18 -4.39 7.81 9.04
CA TRP A 18 -4.64 7.80 7.59
C TRP A 18 -3.42 8.17 6.73
N TYR A 19 -2.63 9.14 7.17
CA TYR A 19 -1.44 9.61 6.45
C TYR A 19 -0.26 8.63 6.49
N GLU A 20 -0.29 7.64 7.40
CA GLU A 20 0.75 6.61 7.52
C GLU A 20 0.55 5.48 6.50
N TRP A 21 -0.68 5.30 6.00
CA TRP A 21 -1.05 4.14 5.19
C TRP A 21 -0.41 4.12 3.80
N PRO A 22 -0.38 5.21 3.00
CA PRO A 22 0.19 5.18 1.65
C PRO A 22 1.68 4.84 1.64
N LEU A 23 2.39 5.14 2.73
CA LEU A 23 3.81 4.86 2.90
C LEU A 23 4.07 3.53 3.62
N ASN A 24 3.00 2.80 4.00
CA ASN A 24 3.06 1.55 4.74
C ASN A 24 3.83 1.69 6.07
N LEU A 25 3.75 2.83 6.77
CA LEU A 25 4.65 3.12 7.91
C LEU A 25 4.38 2.25 9.14
N ARG A 26 3.11 1.86 9.34
CA ARG A 26 2.70 1.09 10.52
C ARG A 26 1.72 -0.03 10.15
N PRO A 27 2.23 -1.26 9.99
CA PRO A 27 1.44 -2.48 9.91
C PRO A 27 0.61 -2.74 11.17
N ILE A 28 -0.37 -3.62 11.05
CA ILE A 28 -1.09 -4.17 12.20
C ILE A 28 -0.60 -5.60 12.49
N PHE A 29 -0.22 -5.86 13.73
CA PHE A 29 0.18 -7.17 14.20
C PHE A 29 -1.03 -7.97 14.69
N TYR A 30 -1.13 -9.24 14.31
CA TYR A 30 -2.27 -10.11 14.64
C TYR A 30 -1.92 -11.28 15.54
N TYR A 31 -0.74 -11.88 15.37
CA TYR A 31 -0.43 -13.13 16.05
C TYR A 31 1.06 -13.31 16.26
N GLN A 32 1.41 -13.91 17.41
CA GLN A 32 2.73 -14.43 17.70
C GLN A 32 2.62 -15.92 18.06
N GLY A 33 3.45 -16.75 17.42
CA GLY A 33 3.63 -18.15 17.76
C GLY A 33 4.18 -18.32 19.16
N VAL A 34 3.68 -19.32 19.87
CA VAL A 34 4.12 -19.70 21.22
C VAL A 34 4.70 -21.11 21.20
N LEU A 35 5.56 -21.44 22.16
CA LEU A 35 6.15 -22.78 22.33
C LEU A 35 6.98 -23.27 21.14
N LEU A 36 7.61 -22.36 20.39
CA LEU A 36 8.51 -22.69 19.28
C LEU A 36 9.92 -23.01 19.77
N PRO A 37 10.70 -23.81 19.02
CA PRO A 37 12.11 -24.04 19.31
C PRO A 37 12.89 -22.73 19.42
N GLU A 38 14.02 -22.78 20.14
CA GLU A 38 14.90 -21.61 20.28
C GLU A 38 15.30 -21.07 18.89
N LYS A 39 15.28 -19.75 18.73
CA LYS A 39 15.58 -19.03 17.46
C LYS A 39 14.57 -19.24 16.33
N TRP A 40 13.43 -19.87 16.58
CA TRP A 40 12.29 -19.91 15.66
C TRP A 40 11.24 -18.87 16.04
N GLY A 41 10.40 -18.50 15.08
CA GLY A 41 9.29 -17.58 15.27
C GLY A 41 8.20 -17.80 14.22
N ALA A 42 6.98 -17.53 14.61
CA ALA A 42 5.84 -17.41 13.72
C ALA A 42 5.12 -16.12 14.08
N SER A 43 4.74 -15.35 13.08
CA SER A 43 4.04 -14.08 13.28
C SER A 43 3.03 -13.90 12.15
N ILE A 44 1.85 -13.36 12.46
CA ILE A 44 0.91 -12.86 11.45
C ILE A 44 0.84 -11.35 11.58
N ALA A 45 1.21 -10.63 10.52
CA ALA A 45 1.03 -9.19 10.42
C ALA A 45 0.33 -8.83 9.11
N CYS A 46 -0.47 -7.78 9.15
CA CYS A 46 -1.16 -7.23 7.98
C CYS A 46 -0.52 -5.90 7.59
N LEU A 47 0.05 -5.90 6.39
CA LEU A 47 0.78 -4.80 5.78
C LEU A 47 0.47 -4.74 4.28
N GLY A 48 0.68 -3.57 3.70
CA GLY A 48 0.65 -3.42 2.24
C GLY A 48 1.86 -4.08 1.58
N HIS A 49 1.71 -4.49 0.31
CA HIS A 49 2.87 -4.90 -0.49
C HIS A 49 3.79 -3.68 -0.70
N PRO A 50 5.04 -3.67 -0.19
CA PRO A 50 5.83 -2.43 -0.12
C PRO A 50 6.09 -1.80 -1.49
N LEU A 51 6.44 -2.62 -2.50
CA LEU A 51 6.59 -2.10 -3.86
C LEU A 51 5.30 -1.49 -4.41
N LEU A 52 4.13 -2.08 -4.13
CA LEU A 52 2.87 -1.55 -4.64
C LEU A 52 2.55 -0.21 -3.99
N PHE A 53 2.76 -0.09 -2.68
CA PHE A 53 2.43 1.12 -1.94
C PHE A 53 3.34 2.27 -2.36
N TRP A 54 4.65 2.03 -2.43
CA TRP A 54 5.63 3.06 -2.80
C TRP A 54 5.56 3.44 -4.28
N THR A 55 5.43 2.48 -5.20
CA THR A 55 5.21 2.83 -6.62
C THR A 55 3.82 3.39 -6.87
N GLY A 56 2.83 2.94 -6.11
CA GLY A 56 1.44 3.41 -6.17
C GLY A 56 1.29 4.87 -5.75
N ILE A 57 1.95 5.31 -4.66
CA ILE A 57 1.94 6.73 -4.29
C ILE A 57 2.63 7.60 -5.35
N ILE A 58 3.75 7.14 -5.91
CA ILE A 58 4.43 7.84 -7.02
C ILE A 58 3.50 7.92 -8.24
N ALA A 59 2.85 6.81 -8.61
CA ALA A 59 1.90 6.78 -9.72
C ALA A 59 0.72 7.70 -9.49
N PHE A 60 0.14 7.69 -8.28
CA PHE A 60 -0.92 8.60 -7.89
C PHE A 60 -0.50 10.08 -8.05
N LEU A 61 0.68 10.46 -7.54
CA LEU A 61 1.20 11.83 -7.64
C LEU A 61 1.45 12.27 -9.10
N ILE A 62 1.97 11.37 -9.93
CA ILE A 62 2.20 11.65 -11.36
C ILE A 62 0.86 11.78 -12.11
N LEU A 63 -0.11 10.91 -11.82
CA LEU A 63 -1.43 10.95 -12.47
C LEU A 63 -2.24 12.17 -12.04
N ILE A 64 -2.27 12.51 -10.75
CA ILE A 64 -2.97 13.71 -10.28
C ILE A 64 -2.32 14.99 -10.84
N TRP A 65 -0.99 15.03 -10.95
CA TRP A 65 -0.30 16.12 -11.63
C TRP A 65 -0.69 16.23 -13.10
N SER A 66 -0.80 15.10 -13.80
CA SER A 66 -1.27 15.05 -15.19
C SER A 66 -2.69 15.59 -15.35
N VAL A 67 -3.58 15.22 -14.43
CA VAL A 67 -4.95 15.72 -14.38
C VAL A 67 -4.97 17.23 -14.15
N ILE A 68 -4.27 17.73 -13.12
CA ILE A 68 -4.21 19.15 -12.79
C ILE A 68 -3.67 19.96 -13.98
N ARG A 69 -2.55 19.51 -14.57
CA ARG A 69 -1.95 20.17 -15.73
C ARG A 69 -2.89 20.17 -16.95
N SER A 70 -3.69 19.12 -17.15
CA SER A 70 -4.65 19.05 -18.25
C SER A 70 -5.75 20.10 -18.15
N ILE A 71 -6.12 20.54 -16.93
CA ILE A 71 -7.09 21.62 -16.71
C ILE A 71 -6.55 22.95 -17.27
N PHE A 72 -5.26 23.23 -17.08
CA PHE A 72 -4.62 24.47 -17.53
C PHE A 72 -4.19 24.44 -19.00
N THR A 73 -3.69 23.30 -19.48
CA THR A 73 -3.06 23.17 -20.81
C THR A 73 -3.94 22.50 -21.86
N LYS A 74 -5.13 22.02 -21.47
CA LYS A 74 -6.07 21.22 -22.29
C LYS A 74 -5.45 19.96 -22.92
N LYS A 75 -4.31 19.49 -22.42
CA LYS A 75 -3.61 18.29 -22.88
C LYS A 75 -3.24 17.42 -21.69
N ASN A 76 -3.60 16.15 -21.73
CA ASN A 76 -3.21 15.19 -20.70
C ASN A 76 -1.99 14.41 -21.20
N PHE A 77 -0.85 14.53 -20.51
CA PHE A 77 0.40 13.96 -21.03
C PHE A 77 0.48 12.45 -20.87
N ILE A 78 -0.22 11.86 -19.89
CA ILE A 78 -0.30 10.40 -19.68
C ILE A 78 -1.30 9.74 -20.64
N GLY A 79 -2.26 10.52 -21.14
CA GLY A 79 -3.19 10.09 -22.19
C GLY A 79 -4.44 10.95 -22.21
N ASP A 80 -4.94 11.29 -23.40
CA ASP A 80 -6.16 12.10 -23.60
C ASP A 80 -7.45 11.39 -23.16
N ASN A 81 -7.33 10.15 -22.68
CA ASN A 81 -8.47 9.30 -22.38
C ASN A 81 -8.97 9.55 -20.94
N LYS A 82 -10.30 9.73 -20.79
CA LYS A 82 -10.98 9.92 -19.50
C LYS A 82 -10.73 8.78 -18.50
N LEU A 83 -10.20 7.65 -18.98
CA LEU A 83 -9.80 6.50 -18.18
C LEU A 83 -8.72 6.81 -17.12
N VAL A 84 -7.90 7.85 -17.29
CA VAL A 84 -6.90 8.25 -16.26
C VAL A 84 -7.56 8.87 -15.03
N LEU A 85 -8.71 9.54 -15.20
CA LEU A 85 -9.44 10.17 -14.09
C LEU A 85 -10.12 9.14 -13.19
N PHE A 86 -10.62 8.05 -13.76
CA PHE A 86 -11.36 7.03 -13.03
C PHE A 86 -10.60 6.49 -11.80
N PRO A 87 -9.36 5.96 -11.91
CA PRO A 87 -8.67 5.42 -10.75
C PRO A 87 -8.25 6.50 -9.75
N VAL A 88 -7.98 7.74 -10.20
CA VAL A 88 -7.66 8.85 -9.30
C VAL A 88 -8.87 9.25 -8.46
N ILE A 89 -10.03 9.44 -9.10
CA ILE A 89 -11.27 9.81 -8.40
C ILE A 89 -11.71 8.69 -7.46
N ALA A 90 -11.64 7.44 -7.91
CA ALA A 90 -12.02 6.29 -7.08
C ALA A 90 -11.05 6.07 -5.90
N TYR A 91 -9.75 6.29 -6.09
CA TYR A 91 -8.78 6.29 -5.00
C TYR A 91 -9.09 7.40 -3.98
N LEU A 92 -9.32 8.63 -4.46
CA LEU A 92 -9.64 9.77 -3.60
C LEU A 92 -10.97 9.57 -2.86
N SER A 93 -12.00 9.03 -3.49
CA SER A 93 -13.31 8.82 -2.85
C SER A 93 -13.23 7.83 -1.68
N LEU A 94 -12.30 6.88 -1.72
CA LEU A 94 -12.05 5.93 -0.64
C LEU A 94 -11.07 6.46 0.41
N TYR A 95 -10.10 7.27 0.00
CA TYR A 95 -9.03 7.76 0.88
C TYR A 95 -9.39 9.05 1.63
N LEU A 96 -9.93 10.07 0.95
CA LEU A 96 -10.22 11.39 1.54
C LEU A 96 -11.18 11.36 2.74
N PRO A 97 -12.22 10.50 2.80
CA PRO A 97 -13.09 10.46 3.97
C PRO A 97 -12.33 10.24 5.28
N TRP A 98 -11.22 9.50 5.24
CA TRP A 98 -10.35 9.28 6.41
C TRP A 98 -9.54 10.51 6.81
N ALA A 99 -9.24 11.40 5.87
CA ALA A 99 -8.58 12.68 6.14
C ALA A 99 -9.57 13.76 6.61
N ILE A 100 -10.80 13.77 6.07
CA ILE A 100 -11.85 14.75 6.39
C ILE A 100 -12.48 14.45 7.75
N ALA A 101 -12.72 13.18 8.06
CA ALA A 101 -13.32 12.74 9.32
C ALA A 101 -12.47 11.63 9.95
N PRO A 102 -11.24 11.96 10.43
CA PRO A 102 -10.35 10.99 11.03
C PRO A 102 -10.98 10.41 12.29
N ARG A 103 -11.08 9.08 12.34
CA ARG A 103 -11.57 8.38 13.54
C ARG A 103 -10.43 8.20 14.53
N LYS A 104 -10.76 8.14 15.83
CA LYS A 104 -9.76 7.99 16.90
C LYS A 104 -8.98 6.67 16.83
N ILE A 105 -9.63 5.61 16.35
CA ILE A 105 -9.03 4.28 16.17
C ILE A 105 -9.20 3.86 14.72
N THR A 106 -8.07 3.75 14.04
CA THR A 106 -8.00 3.25 12.67
C THR A 106 -6.72 2.45 12.48
N PHE A 107 -6.70 1.68 11.40
CA PHE A 107 -5.67 0.70 11.11
C PHE A 107 -5.45 0.63 9.60
N ILE A 108 -4.26 0.17 9.20
CA ILE A 108 -3.85 0.12 7.80
C ILE A 108 -4.80 -0.67 6.89
N TYR A 109 -5.51 -1.68 7.39
CA TYR A 109 -6.44 -2.46 6.57
C TYR A 109 -7.59 -1.62 5.99
N HIS A 110 -7.95 -0.47 6.59
CA HIS A 110 -8.95 0.44 6.03
C HIS A 110 -8.51 1.04 4.70
N TYR A 111 -7.21 1.15 4.49
CA TYR A 111 -6.62 1.61 3.24
C TYR A 111 -6.68 0.56 2.13
N PHE A 112 -6.90 -0.72 2.44
CA PHE A 112 -6.78 -1.80 1.45
C PHE A 112 -7.85 -1.74 0.35
N ALA A 113 -8.99 -1.07 0.60
CA ALA A 113 -9.97 -0.76 -0.43
C ALA A 113 -9.38 0.09 -1.58
N CYS A 114 -8.31 0.84 -1.32
CA CYS A 114 -7.62 1.66 -2.32
C CYS A 114 -6.68 0.86 -3.23
N ILE A 115 -6.33 -0.38 -2.87
CA ILE A 115 -5.32 -1.20 -3.56
C ILE A 115 -5.63 -1.42 -5.05
N PRO A 116 -6.86 -1.79 -5.47
CA PRO A 116 -7.16 -1.99 -6.88
C PRO A 116 -6.86 -0.74 -7.73
N PHE A 117 -7.14 0.45 -7.18
CA PHE A 117 -6.90 1.71 -7.87
C PHE A 117 -5.41 2.06 -7.91
N LEU A 118 -4.64 1.74 -6.86
CA LEU A 118 -3.17 1.84 -6.92
C LEU A 118 -2.59 0.96 -8.03
N ILE A 119 -3.06 -0.29 -8.17
CA ILE A 119 -2.61 -1.20 -9.24
C ILE A 119 -2.90 -0.61 -10.63
N LEU A 120 -4.11 -0.08 -10.84
CA LEU A 120 -4.48 0.57 -12.09
C LEU A 120 -3.57 1.77 -12.40
N MET A 121 -3.30 2.62 -11.41
CA MET A 121 -2.43 3.79 -11.58
C MET A 121 -1.00 3.40 -11.90
N VAL A 122 -0.43 2.39 -11.24
CA VAL A 122 0.90 1.86 -11.56
C VAL A 122 0.95 1.30 -12.99
N GLY A 123 -0.07 0.54 -13.39
CA GLY A 123 -0.17 0.02 -14.75
C GLY A 123 -0.24 1.11 -15.82
N LEU A 124 -1.04 2.17 -15.58
CA LEU A 124 -1.11 3.34 -16.45
C LEU A 124 0.22 4.08 -16.53
N LEU A 125 0.90 4.29 -15.39
CA LEU A 125 2.21 4.92 -15.35
C LEU A 125 3.23 4.13 -16.16
N PHE A 126 3.34 2.81 -15.94
CA PHE A 126 4.33 1.97 -16.62
C PHE A 126 4.08 1.94 -18.13
N ARG A 127 2.81 1.81 -18.54
CA ARG A 127 2.44 1.91 -19.96
C ARG A 127 2.90 3.24 -20.56
N TYR A 128 2.62 4.35 -19.89
CA TYR A 128 3.05 5.68 -20.35
C TYR A 128 4.57 5.79 -20.48
N LEU A 129 5.31 5.33 -19.47
CA LEU A 129 6.77 5.37 -19.47
C LEU A 129 7.37 4.49 -20.58
N GLU A 130 6.75 3.35 -20.89
CA GLU A 130 7.16 2.49 -22.01
C GLU A 130 6.88 3.14 -23.38
N GLU A 131 5.70 3.75 -23.55
CA GLU A 131 5.33 4.46 -24.79
C GLU A 131 6.28 5.65 -25.05
N LYS A 132 6.74 6.32 -23.99
CA LYS A 132 7.76 7.39 -24.06
C LYS A 132 9.19 6.86 -24.15
N LYS A 133 9.40 5.54 -24.19
CA LYS A 133 10.73 4.88 -24.21
C LYS A 133 11.63 5.28 -23.03
N ILE A 134 11.04 5.72 -21.91
CA ILE A 134 11.76 6.03 -20.66
C ILE A 134 12.13 4.72 -19.95
N ILE A 135 11.22 3.74 -19.96
CA ILE A 135 11.47 2.39 -19.50
C ILE A 135 11.23 1.38 -20.62
N SER A 136 11.81 0.19 -20.51
CA SER A 136 11.59 -0.90 -21.46
C SER A 136 10.59 -1.93 -20.92
N ARG A 137 10.00 -2.73 -21.81
CA ARG A 137 9.20 -3.91 -21.43
C ARG A 137 9.96 -4.88 -20.52
N LYS A 138 11.30 -4.95 -20.65
CA LYS A 138 12.15 -5.76 -19.77
C LYS A 138 12.10 -5.24 -18.33
N PHE A 139 12.09 -3.92 -18.13
CA PHE A 139 11.97 -3.31 -16.80
C PHE A 139 10.65 -3.71 -16.14
N THR A 140 9.53 -3.60 -16.83
CA THR A 140 8.21 -4.02 -16.31
C THR A 140 8.18 -5.50 -15.93
N LYS A 141 8.79 -6.38 -16.74
CA LYS A 141 8.91 -7.81 -16.39
C LYS A 141 9.75 -8.02 -15.14
N VAL A 142 10.90 -7.35 -15.03
CA VAL A 142 11.75 -7.42 -13.83
C VAL A 142 10.99 -6.92 -12.61
N PHE A 143 10.26 -5.81 -12.70
CA PHE A 143 9.43 -5.31 -11.61
C PHE A 143 8.41 -6.36 -11.12
N LEU A 144 7.71 -7.04 -12.03
CA LEU A 144 6.75 -8.10 -11.68
C LEU A 144 7.43 -9.32 -11.04
N ILE A 145 8.63 -9.69 -11.51
CA ILE A 145 9.41 -10.77 -10.89
C ILE A 145 9.81 -10.39 -9.48
N VAL A 146 10.34 -9.17 -9.26
CA VAL A 146 10.71 -8.70 -7.92
C VAL A 146 9.48 -8.61 -7.01
N PHE A 147 8.34 -8.18 -7.55
CA PHE A 147 7.06 -8.17 -6.83
C PHE A 147 6.69 -9.58 -6.33
N LEU A 148 6.75 -10.58 -7.20
CA LEU A 148 6.48 -11.97 -6.83
C LEU A 148 7.48 -12.51 -5.80
N VAL A 149 8.78 -12.23 -5.99
CA VAL A 149 9.83 -12.65 -5.04
C VAL A 149 9.60 -12.03 -3.66
N LEU A 150 9.25 -10.74 -3.59
CA LEU A 150 8.92 -10.11 -2.32
C LEU A 150 7.68 -10.74 -1.68
N PHE A 151 6.63 -11.03 -2.44
CA PHE A 151 5.48 -11.76 -1.91
C PHE A 151 5.91 -13.10 -1.28
N ILE A 152 6.77 -13.88 -1.95
CA ILE A 152 7.29 -15.15 -1.41
C ILE A 152 8.09 -14.91 -0.11
N LEU A 153 8.92 -13.87 -0.06
CA LEU A 153 9.70 -13.54 1.14
C LEU A 153 8.82 -13.11 2.33
N PHE A 154 7.76 -12.34 2.07
CA PHE A 154 6.80 -11.92 3.08
C PHE A 154 5.76 -13.01 3.42
N TYR A 155 5.61 -14.04 2.59
CA TYR A 155 4.57 -15.06 2.77
C TYR A 155 4.56 -15.72 4.15
N PRO A 156 5.71 -16.12 4.76
CA PRO A 156 5.71 -16.66 6.12
C PRO A 156 5.12 -15.71 7.18
N LEU A 157 5.36 -14.41 7.04
CA LEU A 157 4.79 -13.38 7.92
C LEU A 157 3.29 -13.17 7.68
N LEU A 158 2.80 -13.41 6.46
CA LEU A 158 1.38 -13.25 6.12
C LEU A 158 0.55 -14.47 6.55
N SER A 159 1.16 -15.67 6.55
CA SER A 159 0.48 -16.93 6.84
C SER A 159 0.73 -17.47 8.25
N GLY A 160 1.72 -16.94 8.97
CA GLY A 160 2.10 -17.44 10.29
C GLY A 160 2.89 -18.74 10.23
N LEU A 161 3.66 -18.97 9.16
CA LEU A 161 4.54 -20.13 9.07
C LEU A 161 5.71 -20.01 10.04
N ASP A 162 6.11 -21.14 10.60
CA ASP A 162 7.29 -21.25 11.45
C ASP A 162 8.54 -21.05 10.59
N VAL A 163 9.33 -20.04 10.95
CA VAL A 163 10.60 -19.71 10.28
C VAL A 163 11.65 -19.32 11.32
N PRO A 164 12.95 -19.29 10.96
CA PRO A 164 13.97 -18.70 11.83
C PRO A 164 13.58 -17.27 12.20
N ARG A 165 13.71 -16.89 13.49
CA ARG A 165 13.37 -15.54 13.99
C ARG A 165 14.12 -14.45 13.22
N LEU A 166 15.33 -14.75 12.74
CA LEU A 166 16.10 -13.87 11.85
C LEU A 166 15.35 -13.50 10.57
N HIS A 167 14.61 -14.43 9.96
CA HIS A 167 13.80 -14.17 8.77
C HIS A 167 12.77 -13.08 9.04
N LEU A 168 12.06 -13.19 10.17
CA LEU A 168 11.08 -12.19 10.59
C LEU A 168 11.76 -10.82 10.84
N LEU A 169 12.91 -10.78 11.49
CA LEU A 169 13.63 -9.53 11.75
C LEU A 169 14.11 -8.84 10.45
N LEU A 170 14.56 -9.61 9.46
CA LEU A 170 15.00 -9.07 8.16
C LEU A 170 13.87 -8.42 7.35
N LEU A 171 12.62 -8.81 7.61
CA LEU A 171 11.46 -8.23 6.95
C LEU A 171 11.06 -6.86 7.55
N GLN A 172 11.64 -6.44 8.69
CA GLN A 172 11.32 -5.18 9.38
C GLN A 172 12.02 -3.98 8.74
N TRP A 173 11.58 -3.61 7.54
CA TRP A 173 12.26 -2.59 6.73
C TRP A 173 12.11 -1.16 7.27
N LEU A 174 11.02 -0.89 7.99
CA LEU A 174 10.76 0.41 8.61
C LEU A 174 10.75 0.28 10.13
N PRO A 175 11.10 1.34 10.88
CA PRO A 175 11.27 1.26 12.34
C PRO A 175 10.04 0.77 13.12
N ARG A 176 8.84 0.95 12.57
CA ARG A 176 7.55 0.60 13.21
C ARG A 176 6.92 -0.66 12.62
N TRP A 177 7.71 -1.47 11.92
CA TRP A 177 7.34 -2.80 11.46
C TRP A 177 7.73 -3.79 12.53
N GLU A 178 6.81 -4.02 13.46
CA GLU A 178 7.05 -4.77 14.69
C GLU A 178 6.18 -6.04 14.69
N TRP A 179 6.81 -7.21 14.89
CA TRP A 179 6.19 -8.54 15.00
C TRP A 179 7.12 -9.58 15.66
#